data_AF-A0AA43LPQ8-F1
#
_entry.id   AF-A0AA43LPQ8-F1
#
_cell.length_a   1.000
_cell.length_b   1.000
_cell.length_c   1.000
_cell.angle_alpha   90.00
_cell.angle_beta   90.00
_cell.angle_gamma   90.00
#
_symmetry.space_group_name_H-M   'P 1'
#
loop_
_entity.id
_entity.type
_entity.pdbx_description
1 polymer ?
#
loop_
_entity_poly.entity_id
_entity_poly.type
_entity_poly.pdbx_seq_one_letter_code
_entity_poly.pdbx_strand_id
1 'polypeptide(L)'
;MEHVDNGARRLKKKRGRKPKADKQTYRHMIRLNNKDNERFLSLYHKSGHKSKSRFIADCILNNPVKIVPINKSAMDFAMLLSQFFAQFRAVKTNYNQVFQVLVRNLGEEKARSMMKIIEKPTLDFVLMKAQIEDLYTQIRERCLPK
;
A
#
# COMPACT_ATOMS: atom_id res chain seq x y z
N MET A 1 56.23 51.93 -29.77
CA MET A 1 54.81 51.73 -30.11
C MET A 1 54.54 50.24 -30.12
N GLU A 2 53.40 49.89 -29.54
CA GLU A 2 52.94 48.60 -29.00
C GLU A 2 53.31 47.32 -29.79
N HIS A 3 53.76 46.32 -29.02
CA HIS A 3 53.88 44.93 -29.46
C HIS A 3 52.48 44.36 -29.75
N VAL A 4 52.20 44.04 -31.01
CA VAL A 4 51.03 43.25 -31.40
C VAL A 4 51.38 41.77 -31.26
N ASP A 5 51.07 41.19 -30.11
CA ASP A 5 51.17 39.75 -29.86
C ASP A 5 50.05 39.02 -30.63
N ASN A 6 50.39 38.51 -31.81
CA ASN A 6 49.49 37.69 -32.63
C ASN A 6 49.53 36.24 -32.14
N GLY A 7 49.05 36.02 -30.92
CA GLY A 7 48.95 34.71 -30.28
C GLY A 7 47.80 33.89 -30.86
N ALA A 8 48.02 33.23 -31.99
CA ALA A 8 47.11 32.20 -32.50
C ALA A 8 46.92 31.11 -31.42
N ARG A 9 45.78 31.14 -30.72
CA ARG A 9 45.38 30.12 -29.74
C ARG A 9 45.28 28.77 -30.44
N ARG A 10 46.36 27.99 -30.39
CA ARG A 10 46.36 26.56 -30.76
C ARG A 10 45.27 25.86 -29.94
N LEU A 11 44.16 25.51 -30.60
CA LEU A 11 43.14 24.64 -30.03
C LEU A 11 43.83 23.34 -29.60
N LYS A 12 43.98 23.15 -28.28
CA LYS A 12 44.55 21.94 -27.71
C LYS A 12 43.78 20.76 -28.29
N LYS A 13 44.45 19.90 -29.07
CA LYS A 13 43.90 18.63 -29.56
C LYS A 13 43.27 17.93 -28.35
N LYS A 14 41.95 17.68 -28.40
CA LYS A 14 41.21 16.96 -27.35
C LYS A 14 41.73 15.52 -27.30
N ARG A 15 42.86 15.32 -26.64
CA ARG A 15 43.43 14.00 -26.32
C ARG A 15 42.71 13.49 -25.09
N GLY A 16 42.00 12.39 -25.23
CA GLY A 16 41.24 11.76 -24.15
C GLY A 16 39.90 11.20 -24.61
N ARG A 17 39.31 10.35 -23.78
CA ARG A 17 37.96 9.83 -24.01
C ARG A 17 36.98 11.01 -24.00
N LYS A 18 36.14 11.13 -25.04
CA LYS A 18 35.07 12.13 -25.08
C LYS A 18 34.20 11.99 -23.81
N PRO A 19 33.91 13.09 -23.09
CA PRO A 19 33.00 13.06 -21.95
C PRO A 19 31.65 12.48 -22.36
N LYS A 20 31.03 11.68 -21.49
CA LYS A 20 29.64 11.28 -21.69
C LYS A 20 28.73 12.49 -21.53
N ALA A 21 27.67 12.58 -22.32
CA ALA A 21 26.65 13.64 -22.22
C ALA A 21 26.02 13.64 -20.82
N ASP A 22 25.57 12.46 -20.37
CA ASP A 22 25.03 12.28 -19.01
C ASP A 22 26.04 11.59 -18.11
N LYS A 23 26.74 12.39 -17.31
CA LYS A 23 27.68 11.87 -16.32
C LYS A 23 26.94 11.48 -15.05
N GLN A 24 27.13 10.24 -14.59
CA GLN A 24 26.71 9.81 -13.26
C GLN A 24 27.56 10.53 -12.20
N THR A 25 27.01 11.58 -11.59
CA THR A 25 27.68 12.44 -10.59
C THR A 25 27.38 12.04 -9.15
N TYR A 26 26.17 11.54 -8.86
CA TYR A 26 25.76 11.18 -7.51
C TYR A 26 26.31 9.80 -7.11
N ARG A 27 26.83 9.69 -5.89
CA ARG A 27 27.32 8.44 -5.31
C ARG A 27 26.67 8.18 -3.96
N HIS A 28 26.05 7.01 -3.82
CA HIS A 28 25.48 6.53 -2.56
C HIS A 28 26.31 5.35 -2.04
N MET A 29 26.60 5.34 -0.73
CA MET A 29 27.31 4.25 -0.07
C MET A 29 26.31 3.33 0.63
N ILE A 30 26.47 2.02 0.47
CA ILE A 30 25.67 0.99 1.14
C ILE A 30 26.58 0.25 2.11
N ARG A 31 26.11 0.03 3.34
CA ARG A 31 26.77 -0.82 4.34
C ARG A 31 26.01 -2.14 4.41
N LEU A 32 26.74 -3.25 4.35
CA LEU A 32 26.20 -4.61 4.44
C LEU A 32 26.85 -5.31 5.63
N ASN A 33 26.08 -6.14 6.34
CA ASN A 33 26.64 -7.09 7.30
C ASN A 33 27.20 -8.33 6.54
N ASN A 34 27.88 -9.25 7.23
CA ASN A 34 28.48 -10.43 6.58
C ASN A 34 27.46 -11.26 5.79
N LYS A 35 26.31 -11.57 6.40
CA LYS A 35 25.25 -12.39 5.79
C LYS A 35 24.67 -11.75 4.52
N ASP A 36 24.41 -10.45 4.56
CA ASP A 36 23.89 -9.69 3.43
C ASP A 36 24.93 -9.55 2.33
N ASN A 37 26.21 -9.45 2.68
CA ASN A 37 27.31 -9.39 1.72
C ASN A 37 27.49 -10.73 0.97
N GLU A 38 27.41 -11.87 1.66
CA GLU A 38 27.44 -13.19 1.02
C GLU A 38 26.27 -13.36 0.04
N ARG A 39 25.07 -13.00 0.47
CA ARG A 39 23.88 -13.01 -0.39
C ARG A 39 24.06 -12.09 -1.60
N PHE A 40 24.58 -10.88 -1.40
CA PHE A 40 24.86 -9.93 -2.47
C PHE A 40 25.85 -10.49 -3.50
N LEU A 41 26.97 -11.06 -3.06
CA LEU A 41 27.98 -11.65 -3.95
C LEU A 41 27.39 -12.80 -4.76
N SER A 42 26.58 -13.66 -4.15
CA SER A 42 25.92 -14.76 -4.87
C SER A 42 25.02 -14.29 -6.02
N LEU A 43 24.28 -13.19 -5.81
CA LEU A 43 23.41 -12.60 -6.83
C LEU A 43 24.22 -11.87 -7.90
N TYR A 44 25.31 -11.20 -7.52
CA TYR A 44 26.22 -10.54 -8.43
C TYR A 44 26.91 -11.52 -9.38
N HIS A 45 27.37 -12.67 -8.87
CA HIS A 45 27.98 -13.71 -9.72
C HIS A 45 26.98 -14.31 -10.71
N LYS A 46 25.72 -14.52 -10.29
CA LYS A 46 24.65 -15.02 -11.16
C LYS A 46 24.24 -14.03 -12.25
N SER A 47 24.38 -12.73 -12.03
CA SER A 47 23.90 -11.70 -12.96
C SER A 47 24.88 -11.38 -14.09
N GLY A 48 26.16 -11.76 -13.97
CA GLY A 48 27.16 -11.56 -15.02
C GLY A 48 27.58 -10.10 -15.27
N HIS A 49 27.18 -9.16 -14.40
CA HIS A 49 27.59 -7.76 -14.52
C HIS A 49 29.10 -7.58 -14.26
N LYS A 50 29.72 -6.63 -14.98
CA LYS A 50 31.17 -6.34 -14.84
C LYS A 50 31.54 -5.52 -13.60
N SER A 51 30.56 -4.84 -13.00
CA SER A 51 30.78 -3.99 -11.81
C SER A 51 29.64 -4.16 -10.81
N LYS A 52 30.00 -4.33 -9.53
CA LYS A 52 29.07 -4.39 -8.40
C LYS A 52 28.16 -3.17 -8.33
N SER A 53 28.69 -1.97 -8.59
CA SER A 53 27.89 -0.72 -8.56
C SER A 53 26.84 -0.68 -9.66
N ARG A 54 27.16 -1.22 -10.84
CA ARG A 54 26.23 -1.27 -11.96
C ARG A 54 25.13 -2.29 -11.72
N PHE A 55 25.49 -3.45 -11.17
CA PHE A 55 24.52 -4.44 -10.73
C PHE A 55 23.53 -3.86 -9.70
N ILE A 56 24.02 -3.13 -8.69
CA ILE A 56 23.16 -2.48 -7.69
C ILE A 56 22.24 -1.44 -8.36
N ALA A 57 22.79 -0.57 -9.21
CA ALA A 57 22.00 0.44 -9.91
C ALA A 57 20.92 -0.20 -10.79
N ASP A 58 21.27 -1.24 -11.55
CA ASP A 58 20.33 -1.97 -12.40
C ASP A 58 19.28 -2.71 -11.54
N CYS A 59 19.65 -3.28 -10.40
CA CYS A 59 18.69 -3.90 -9.48
C CYS A 59 17.74 -2.91 -8.80
N ILE A 60 18.16 -1.67 -8.56
CA ILE A 60 17.30 -0.64 -7.93
C ILE A 60 16.42 0.05 -8.96
N LEU A 61 16.95 0.30 -10.17
CA LEU A 61 16.28 1.08 -11.21
C LEU A 61 15.47 0.22 -12.18
N ASN A 62 15.91 -1.01 -12.48
CA ASN A 62 15.25 -1.89 -13.44
C ASN A 62 14.36 -2.95 -12.77
N ASN A 63 14.56 -3.26 -11.48
CA ASN A 63 13.53 -4.01 -10.75
C ASN A 63 12.49 -3.02 -10.24
N PRO A 64 11.19 -3.30 -10.39
CA PRO A 64 10.15 -2.46 -9.83
C PRO A 64 10.22 -2.54 -8.31
N VAL A 65 10.87 -1.55 -7.68
CA VAL A 65 10.72 -1.34 -6.24
C VAL A 65 9.27 -0.90 -6.03
N LYS A 66 8.42 -1.85 -5.61
CA LYS A 66 7.02 -1.59 -5.30
C LYS A 66 6.96 -0.76 -4.02
N ILE A 67 7.11 0.56 -4.14
CA ILE A 67 6.80 1.50 -3.07
C ILE A 67 5.28 1.53 -2.98
N VAL A 68 4.72 0.78 -2.03
CA VAL A 68 3.29 0.87 -1.70
C VAL A 68 3.14 1.98 -0.65
N PRO A 69 2.65 3.17 -1.00
CA PRO A 69 2.26 4.15 0.01
C PRO A 69 1.09 3.56 0.80
N ILE A 70 1.38 3.06 2.00
CA ILE A 70 0.35 2.53 2.90
C ILE A 70 -0.30 3.72 3.60
N ASN A 71 -1.53 4.04 3.20
CA ASN A 71 -2.38 4.90 4.01
C ASN A 71 -2.90 4.07 5.19
N LYS A 72 -2.20 4.15 6.32
CA LYS A 72 -2.52 3.38 7.52
C LYS A 72 -3.95 3.66 8.01
N SER A 73 -4.39 4.92 7.96
CA SER A 73 -5.75 5.31 8.34
C SER A 73 -6.82 4.64 7.49
N ALA A 74 -6.58 4.47 6.18
CA ALA A 74 -7.51 3.78 5.29
C ALA A 74 -7.59 2.27 5.58
N MET A 75 -6.46 1.64 5.93
CA MET A 75 -6.45 0.22 6.34
C MET A 75 -7.17 0.02 7.67
N ASP A 76 -6.89 0.88 8.66
CA ASP A 76 -7.52 0.81 9.97
C ASP A 76 -9.04 1.01 9.86
N PHE A 77 -9.48 1.94 8.99
CA PHE A 77 -10.90 2.13 8.67
C PHE A 77 -11.55 0.89 8.03
N ALA A 78 -10.90 0.28 7.03
CA ALA A 78 -11.41 -0.93 6.40
C ALA A 78 -11.50 -2.12 7.39
N MET A 79 -10.52 -2.23 8.30
CA MET A 79 -10.54 -3.23 9.36
C MET A 79 -11.70 -3.00 10.33
N LEU A 80 -11.90 -1.76 10.79
CA LEU A 80 -13.00 -1.40 11.69
C LEU A 80 -14.36 -1.69 11.05
N LEU A 81 -14.54 -1.33 9.78
CA LEU A 81 -15.76 -1.59 9.03
C LEU A 81 -16.04 -3.11 8.89
N SER A 82 -15.00 -3.89 8.61
CA SER A 82 -15.10 -5.35 8.53
C SER A 82 -15.52 -5.97 9.87
N GLN A 83 -14.93 -5.51 10.97
CA GLN A 83 -15.27 -5.94 12.33
C GLN A 83 -16.72 -5.60 12.68
N PHE A 84 -17.18 -4.39 12.35
CA PHE A 84 -18.58 -3.99 12.53
C PHE A 84 -19.55 -4.93 11.81
N PHE A 85 -19.30 -5.24 10.53
CA PHE A 85 -20.16 -6.17 9.77
C PHE A 85 -20.09 -7.61 10.30
N ALA A 86 -18.96 -8.03 10.88
CA ALA A 86 -18.87 -9.33 11.54
C ALA A 86 -19.78 -9.39 12.78
N GLN A 87 -19.75 -8.36 13.62
CA GLN A 87 -20.65 -8.23 14.77
C GLN A 87 -22.12 -8.20 14.34
N PHE A 88 -22.45 -7.45 13.28
CA PHE A 88 -23.80 -7.41 12.72
C PHE A 88 -24.32 -8.80 12.32
N ARG A 89 -23.49 -9.58 11.62
CA ARG A 89 -23.85 -10.95 11.22
C ARG A 89 -24.03 -11.87 12.44
N ALA A 90 -23.21 -11.72 13.47
CA ALA A 90 -23.33 -12.49 14.70
C ALA A 90 -24.67 -12.21 15.40
N VAL A 91 -25.04 -10.93 15.57
CA VAL A 91 -26.33 -10.53 16.15
C VAL A 91 -27.49 -11.09 15.34
N LYS A 92 -27.45 -10.97 14.01
CA LYS A 92 -28.47 -11.53 13.11
C LYS A 92 -28.63 -13.05 13.29
N THR A 93 -27.52 -13.77 13.39
CA THR A 93 -27.52 -15.23 13.53
C THR A 93 -28.11 -15.63 14.88
N ASN A 94 -27.68 -14.96 15.96
CA ASN A 94 -28.18 -15.21 17.31
C ASN A 94 -29.69 -14.92 17.40
N TYR A 95 -30.15 -13.80 16.82
CA TYR A 95 -31.57 -13.47 16.74
C TYR A 95 -32.38 -14.60 16.08
N ASN A 96 -31.93 -15.07 14.92
CA ASN A 96 -32.63 -16.12 14.18
C ASN A 96 -32.65 -17.44 14.96
N GLN A 97 -31.54 -17.80 15.61
CA GLN A 97 -31.46 -19.00 16.44
C GLN A 97 -32.43 -18.93 17.63
N VAL A 98 -32.42 -17.83 18.38
CA VAL A 98 -33.32 -17.64 19.52
C VAL A 98 -34.77 -17.67 19.07
N PHE A 99 -35.12 -17.02 17.97
CA PHE A 99 -36.47 -17.06 17.41
C PHE A 99 -36.94 -18.49 17.12
N GLN A 100 -36.12 -19.26 16.41
CA GLN A 100 -36.43 -20.64 16.04
C GLN A 100 -36.61 -21.54 17.28
N VAL A 101 -35.79 -21.35 18.32
CA VAL A 101 -35.91 -22.07 19.59
C VAL A 101 -37.20 -21.69 20.32
N LEU A 102 -37.55 -20.41 20.38
CA LEU A 102 -38.78 -19.93 21.01
C LEU A 102 -40.02 -20.48 20.29
N VAL A 103 -40.04 -20.46 18.95
CA VAL A 103 -41.16 -20.99 18.16
C VAL A 103 -41.37 -22.47 18.42
N ARG A 104 -40.28 -23.27 18.47
CA ARG A 104 -40.36 -24.71 18.73
C ARG A 104 -40.89 -25.04 20.13
N ASN A 105 -40.54 -24.26 21.15
CA ASN A 105 -40.88 -24.56 22.54
C ASN A 105 -42.21 -23.96 23.01
N LEU A 106 -42.53 -22.74 22.57
CA LEU A 106 -43.62 -21.93 23.13
C LEU A 106 -44.77 -21.67 22.13
N GLY A 107 -44.57 -22.03 20.86
CA GLY A 107 -45.48 -21.67 19.78
C GLY A 107 -45.23 -20.24 19.25
N GLU A 108 -45.68 -20.00 18.04
CA GLU A 108 -45.31 -18.82 17.26
C GLU A 108 -45.84 -17.50 17.85
N GLU A 109 -47.07 -17.49 18.38
CA GLU A 109 -47.66 -16.27 18.96
C GLU A 109 -46.91 -15.79 20.21
N LYS A 110 -46.56 -16.71 21.11
CA LYS A 110 -45.81 -16.40 22.33
C LYS A 110 -44.38 -15.97 22.00
N ALA A 111 -43.73 -16.63 21.04
CA ALA A 111 -42.41 -16.25 20.56
C ALA A 111 -42.41 -14.82 19.99
N ARG A 112 -43.39 -14.46 19.15
CA ARG A 112 -43.52 -13.10 18.62
C ARG A 112 -43.74 -12.06 19.72
N SER A 113 -44.57 -12.36 20.73
CA SER A 113 -44.78 -11.46 21.86
C SER A 113 -43.50 -11.22 22.66
N MET A 114 -42.68 -12.25 22.87
CA MET A 114 -41.38 -12.11 23.56
C MET A 114 -40.38 -11.31 22.73
N MET A 115 -40.36 -11.51 21.41
CA MET A 115 -39.42 -10.81 20.52
C MET A 115 -39.73 -9.32 20.34
N LYS A 116 -40.94 -8.85 20.68
CA LYS A 116 -41.26 -7.41 20.73
C LYS A 116 -40.35 -6.63 21.67
N ILE A 117 -39.81 -7.28 22.70
CA ILE A 117 -38.91 -6.63 23.67
C ILE A 117 -37.63 -6.13 22.99
N ILE A 118 -37.14 -6.86 21.98
CA ILE A 118 -35.89 -6.54 21.25
C ILE A 118 -36.15 -5.81 19.93
N GLU A 119 -37.40 -5.53 19.59
CA GLU A 119 -37.79 -4.92 18.32
C GLU A 119 -37.20 -3.51 18.16
N LYS A 120 -37.36 -2.64 19.18
CA LYS A 120 -36.82 -1.28 19.17
C LYS A 120 -35.28 -1.25 19.02
N PRO A 121 -34.49 -1.95 19.87
CA PRO A 121 -33.04 -2.02 19.70
C PRO A 121 -32.60 -2.54 18.33
N THR A 122 -33.31 -3.54 17.79
CA THR A 122 -32.99 -4.10 16.47
C THR A 122 -33.24 -3.09 15.35
N LEU A 123 -34.28 -2.27 15.49
CA LEU A 123 -34.62 -1.22 14.53
C LEU A 123 -33.57 -0.11 14.53
N ASP A 124 -33.17 0.37 15.71
CA ASP A 124 -32.07 1.35 15.86
C ASP A 124 -30.76 0.82 15.28
N PHE A 125 -30.48 -0.47 15.49
CA PHE A 125 -29.29 -1.12 14.95
C PHE A 125 -29.29 -1.20 13.41
N VAL A 126 -30.44 -1.48 12.81
CA VAL A 126 -30.59 -1.47 11.34
C VAL A 126 -30.43 -0.05 10.77
N LEU A 127 -30.94 0.97 11.47
CA LEU A 127 -30.76 2.37 11.07
C LEU A 127 -29.28 2.78 11.11
N MET A 128 -28.56 2.44 12.17
CA MET A 128 -27.12 2.69 12.26
C MET A 128 -26.34 2.01 11.12
N LYS A 129 -26.69 0.75 10.80
CA LYS A 129 -26.09 0.04 9.66
C LYS A 129 -26.32 0.80 8.35
N ALA A 130 -27.54 1.29 8.10
CA ALA A 130 -27.86 2.03 6.89
C ALA A 130 -27.07 3.35 6.80
N GLN A 131 -26.93 4.08 7.91
CA GLN A 131 -26.11 5.31 7.96
C GLN A 131 -24.64 5.04 7.64
N ILE A 132 -24.08 3.93 8.14
CA ILE A 132 -22.70 3.53 7.86
C ILE A 132 -22.52 3.14 6.38
N GLU A 133 -23.50 2.42 5.80
CA GLU A 133 -23.48 2.05 4.37
C GLU A 133 -23.58 3.29 3.46
N ASP A 134 -24.39 4.27 3.82
CA ASP A 134 -24.50 5.53 3.09
C ASP A 134 -23.20 6.33 3.16
N LEU A 135 -22.64 6.50 4.37
CA LEU A 135 -21.34 7.16 4.55
C LEU A 135 -20.22 6.47 3.77
N TYR A 136 -20.21 5.13 3.75
CA TYR A 136 -19.27 4.36 2.95
C TYR A 136 -19.41 4.67 1.45
N THR A 137 -20.64 4.74 0.95
CA THR A 137 -20.93 5.05 -0.46
C THR A 137 -20.44 6.47 -0.81
N GLN A 138 -20.73 7.46 0.04
CA GLN A 138 -20.25 8.83 -0.13
C GLN A 138 -18.71 8.92 -0.16
N ILE A 139 -18.02 8.25 0.77
CA ILE A 139 -16.56 8.21 0.82
C ILE A 139 -16.01 7.53 -0.44
N ARG A 140 -16.63 6.41 -0.87
CA ARG A 140 -16.22 5.67 -2.06
C ARG A 140 -16.31 6.53 -3.32
N GLU A 141 -17.40 7.26 -3.50
CA GLU A 141 -17.58 8.19 -4.63
C GLU A 141 -16.60 9.36 -4.58
N ARG A 142 -16.27 9.87 -3.39
CA ARG A 142 -15.31 10.97 -3.23
C ARG A 142 -13.85 10.55 -3.42
N CYS A 143 -13.51 9.31 -3.08
CA CYS A 143 -12.12 8.83 -3.08
C CYS A 143 -11.72 8.01 -4.32
N LEU A 144 -12.67 7.56 -5.15
CA LEU A 144 -12.37 6.94 -6.43
C LEU A 144 -12.52 7.97 -7.56
N PRO A 145 -11.47 8.28 -8.33
CA PRO A 145 -11.65 9.00 -9.58
C PRO A 145 -12.48 8.12 -10.53
N LYS A 146 -13.41 8.74 -11.25
CA LYS A 146 -14.17 8.09 -12.34
C LYS A 146 -13.25 7.64 -13.46
#